data_AF-A0A661P5N3-F1
#
_entry.id   AF-A0A661P5N3-F1
#
_cell.length_a   1.000
_cell.length_b   1.000
_cell.length_c   1.000
_cell.angle_alpha   90.00
_cell.angle_beta   90.00
_cell.angle_gamma   90.00
#
_symmetry.space_group_name_H-M   'P 1'
#
loop_
_entity.id
_entity.type
_entity.pdbx_description
1 polymer ?
#
loop_
_entity_poly.entity_id
_entity_poly.type
_entity_poly.pdbx_seq_one_letter_code
_entity_poly.pdbx_strand_id
1 'polypeptide(L)'
;MSTTATRRYPDSKVEVRGFEARHYDLVMDVASLGSYGRFIEGSIRAMDIQRGDRILDLGAGSGRNACIMRRHTGAEGEIQGLDIGQEMMARFRAQCGSYDNVQVAHHPIDEDYRPETPFDKVFISFVLHGLPQPSRLKVLANAHRALRPGGTFHVLDFGEMDPDRRALPIRWFFKYVECPYATDYMRRDWTALLGAAGFRVTGEKPYFWGLARLLTAEKIEAPEA
;
A
#
# COMPACT_ATOMS: atom_id res chain seq x y z
N MET A 1 -25.65 15.71 -16.27
CA MET A 1 -24.62 16.64 -15.76
C MET A 1 -23.60 15.82 -14.98
N SER A 2 -22.47 15.51 -15.62
CA SER A 2 -21.40 14.70 -15.03
C SER A 2 -20.60 15.61 -14.08
N THR A 3 -20.78 15.44 -12.78
CA THR A 3 -19.93 16.06 -11.76
C THR A 3 -18.56 15.42 -11.86
N THR A 4 -17.63 16.06 -12.56
CA THR A 4 -16.21 15.69 -12.54
C THR A 4 -15.70 15.93 -11.12
N ALA A 5 -15.79 14.91 -10.27
CA ALA A 5 -15.29 14.99 -8.90
C ALA A 5 -13.81 15.36 -8.94
N THR A 6 -13.45 16.53 -8.38
CA THR A 6 -12.09 17.02 -8.28
C THR A 6 -11.19 15.92 -7.69
N ARG A 7 -10.03 15.64 -8.32
CA ARG A 7 -9.04 14.71 -7.77
C ARG A 7 -8.60 15.20 -6.40
N ARG A 8 -8.43 14.29 -5.44
CA ARG A 8 -7.94 14.66 -4.10
C ARG A 8 -6.48 15.10 -4.19
N TYR A 9 -5.72 14.46 -5.08
CA TYR A 9 -4.34 14.81 -5.42
C TYR A 9 -4.24 15.13 -6.93
N PRO A 10 -4.14 16.42 -7.32
CA PRO A 10 -4.18 16.83 -8.72
C PRO A 10 -3.15 16.12 -9.61
N ASP A 11 -1.93 15.90 -9.10
CA ASP A 11 -0.81 15.30 -9.86
C ASP A 11 -0.63 13.79 -9.62
N SER A 12 -1.48 13.19 -8.78
CA SER A 12 -1.33 11.77 -8.45
C SER A 12 -1.88 10.89 -9.57
N LYS A 13 -1.11 9.85 -9.90
CA LYS A 13 -1.50 8.78 -10.84
C LYS A 13 -2.02 7.52 -10.14
N VAL A 14 -2.02 7.47 -8.80
CA VAL A 14 -2.55 6.30 -8.06
C VAL A 14 -4.07 6.39 -7.83
N GLU A 15 -4.70 7.55 -8.07
CA GLU A 15 -6.16 7.66 -8.16
C GLU A 15 -6.65 7.10 -9.50
N VAL A 16 -6.67 5.77 -9.63
CA VAL A 16 -7.12 5.09 -10.84
C VAL A 16 -8.65 5.26 -11.00
N ARG A 17 -9.09 5.72 -12.16
CA ARG A 17 -10.52 5.93 -12.49
C ARG A 17 -10.84 5.44 -13.91
N GLY A 18 -12.10 5.08 -14.14
CA GLY A 18 -12.64 4.77 -15.45
C GLY A 18 -12.12 3.46 -16.05
N PHE A 19 -11.75 3.50 -17.34
CA PHE A 19 -11.33 2.30 -18.09
C PHE A 19 -10.08 1.63 -17.51
N GLU A 20 -9.16 2.41 -16.95
CA GLU A 20 -7.94 1.93 -16.31
C GLU A 20 -8.25 1.10 -15.06
N ALA A 21 -9.23 1.52 -14.24
CA ALA A 21 -9.66 0.76 -13.05
C ALA A 21 -10.27 -0.60 -13.42
N ARG A 22 -10.99 -0.66 -14.55
CA ARG A 22 -11.64 -1.91 -15.03
C ARG A 22 -10.65 -2.96 -15.49
N HIS A 23 -9.48 -2.56 -15.98
CA HIS A 23 -8.49 -3.48 -16.53
C HIS A 23 -7.16 -3.44 -15.77
N TYR A 24 -7.08 -2.75 -14.64
CA TYR A 24 -5.83 -2.53 -13.91
C TYR A 24 -5.04 -3.83 -13.68
N ASP A 25 -5.67 -4.84 -13.07
CA ASP A 25 -5.02 -6.12 -12.78
C ASP A 25 -4.58 -6.84 -14.08
N LEU A 26 -5.39 -6.79 -15.12
CA LEU A 26 -5.08 -7.40 -16.42
C LEU A 26 -3.92 -6.68 -17.12
N VAL A 27 -3.91 -5.35 -17.11
CA VAL A 27 -2.84 -4.53 -17.68
C VAL A 27 -1.54 -4.81 -16.94
N MET A 28 -1.56 -4.87 -15.60
CA MET A 28 -0.38 -5.21 -14.81
C MET A 28 0.10 -6.64 -15.10
N ASP A 29 -0.80 -7.61 -15.18
CA ASP A 29 -0.45 -8.99 -15.48
C ASP A 29 0.12 -9.12 -16.91
N VAL A 30 -0.45 -8.47 -17.93
CA VAL A 30 0.09 -8.48 -19.30
C VAL A 30 1.43 -7.77 -19.40
N ALA A 31 1.56 -6.57 -18.84
CA ALA A 31 2.79 -5.80 -18.87
C ALA A 31 3.96 -6.52 -18.16
N SER A 32 3.64 -7.31 -17.14
CA SER A 32 4.60 -8.11 -16.38
C SER A 32 4.79 -9.53 -16.91
N LEU A 33 4.19 -9.89 -18.05
CA LEU A 33 4.22 -11.25 -18.61
C LEU A 33 3.74 -12.33 -17.60
N GLY A 34 2.73 -11.98 -16.80
CA GLY A 34 2.12 -12.82 -15.77
C GLY A 34 2.93 -12.98 -14.48
N SER A 35 4.04 -12.24 -14.34
CA SER A 35 4.89 -12.33 -13.14
C SER A 35 4.39 -11.48 -11.98
N TYR A 36 3.56 -10.45 -12.23
CA TYR A 36 3.06 -9.55 -11.19
C TYR A 36 2.33 -10.28 -10.07
N GLY A 37 1.41 -11.20 -10.41
CA GLY A 37 0.72 -12.00 -9.39
C GLY A 37 1.67 -12.79 -8.48
N ARG A 38 2.73 -13.40 -9.03
CA ARG A 38 3.73 -14.15 -8.25
C ARG A 38 4.58 -13.22 -7.37
N PHE A 39 4.91 -12.04 -7.89
CA PHE A 39 5.63 -11.01 -7.15
C PHE A 39 4.82 -10.50 -5.95
N ILE A 40 3.54 -10.20 -6.15
CA ILE A 40 2.63 -9.79 -5.07
C ILE A 40 2.48 -10.92 -4.04
N GLU A 41 2.24 -12.15 -4.48
CA GLU A 41 2.13 -13.31 -3.58
C GLU A 41 3.43 -13.53 -2.78
N GLY A 42 4.59 -13.41 -3.42
CA GLY A 42 5.89 -13.52 -2.76
C GLY A 42 6.19 -12.38 -1.78
N SER A 43 5.59 -11.21 -1.98
CA SER A 43 5.64 -10.07 -1.06
C SER A 43 4.73 -10.29 0.14
N ILE A 44 3.48 -10.70 -0.10
CA ILE A 44 2.52 -11.02 0.97
C ILE A 44 3.02 -12.17 1.84
N ARG A 45 3.63 -13.20 1.24
CA ARG A 45 4.27 -14.29 1.99
C ARG A 45 5.39 -13.81 2.90
N ALA A 46 6.12 -12.77 2.50
CA ALA A 46 7.21 -12.19 3.31
C ALA A 46 6.71 -11.30 4.45
N MET A 47 5.40 -11.00 4.52
CA MET A 47 4.81 -10.28 5.65
C MET A 47 4.63 -11.17 6.89
N ASP A 48 4.85 -12.48 6.77
CA ASP A 48 4.71 -13.45 7.86
C ASP A 48 3.34 -13.37 8.55
N ILE A 49 2.28 -13.43 7.74
CA ILE A 49 0.88 -13.41 8.17
C ILE A 49 0.54 -14.71 8.88
N GLN A 50 0.09 -14.59 10.13
CA GLN A 50 -0.37 -15.70 10.95
C GLN A 50 -1.87 -15.92 10.77
N ARG A 51 -2.33 -17.13 11.10
CA ARG A 51 -3.77 -17.40 11.21
C ARG A 51 -4.38 -16.54 12.31
N GLY A 52 -5.54 -15.96 12.04
CA GLY A 52 -6.21 -15.07 12.99
C GLY A 52 -5.76 -13.61 12.94
N ASP A 53 -4.69 -13.27 12.20
CA ASP A 53 -4.22 -11.88 12.11
C ASP A 53 -5.33 -10.95 11.59
N ARG A 54 -5.43 -9.78 12.22
CA ARG A 54 -6.20 -8.64 11.75
C ARG A 54 -5.30 -7.72 10.92
N ILE A 55 -5.67 -7.48 9.66
CA ILE A 55 -4.87 -6.70 8.72
C ILE A 55 -5.64 -5.49 8.20
N LEU A 56 -5.00 -4.32 8.25
CA LEU A 56 -5.48 -3.10 7.58
C LEU A 56 -4.75 -2.92 6.25
N ASP A 57 -5.49 -2.86 5.13
CA ASP A 57 -4.96 -2.64 3.78
C ASP A 57 -5.26 -1.20 3.32
N LEU A 58 -4.22 -0.38 3.23
CA LEU A 58 -4.32 1.04 2.88
C LEU A 58 -4.21 1.22 1.36
N GLY A 59 -5.27 1.72 0.73
CA GLY A 59 -5.38 1.76 -0.74
C GLY A 59 -5.63 0.36 -1.29
N ALA A 60 -6.64 -0.31 -0.74
CA ALA A 60 -6.90 -1.74 -0.95
C ALA A 60 -7.29 -2.10 -2.40
N GLY A 61 -7.63 -1.12 -3.22
CA GLY A 61 -7.84 -1.26 -4.65
C GLY A 61 -8.91 -2.30 -4.98
N SER A 62 -8.58 -3.23 -5.89
CA SER A 62 -9.50 -4.24 -6.42
C SER A 62 -9.75 -5.41 -5.46
N GLY A 63 -9.06 -5.44 -4.31
CA GLY A 63 -9.14 -6.56 -3.36
C GLY A 63 -8.23 -7.73 -3.70
N ARG A 64 -7.41 -7.65 -4.76
CA ARG A 64 -6.42 -8.70 -5.10
C ARG A 64 -5.52 -9.06 -3.92
N ASN A 65 -4.94 -8.05 -3.26
CA ASN A 65 -4.05 -8.25 -2.10
C ASN A 65 -4.82 -8.83 -0.92
N ALA A 66 -5.98 -8.24 -0.57
CA ALA A 66 -6.85 -8.74 0.49
C ALA A 66 -7.20 -10.22 0.31
N CYS A 67 -7.59 -10.63 -0.89
CA CYS A 67 -7.92 -12.02 -1.18
C CYS A 67 -6.70 -12.97 -1.10
N ILE A 68 -5.47 -12.50 -1.36
CA ILE A 68 -4.24 -13.29 -1.14
C ILE A 68 -3.92 -13.37 0.35
N MET A 69 -3.92 -12.24 1.07
CA MET A 69 -3.71 -12.17 2.51
C MET A 69 -4.69 -13.07 3.28
N ARG A 70 -5.95 -13.14 2.83
CA ARG A 70 -7.00 -13.98 3.43
C ARG A 70 -6.68 -15.48 3.39
N ARG A 71 -5.89 -15.93 2.42
CA ARG A 71 -5.44 -17.34 2.36
C ARG A 71 -4.52 -17.69 3.53
N HIS A 72 -3.81 -16.69 4.06
CA HIS A 72 -2.92 -16.84 5.21
C HIS A 72 -3.65 -16.65 6.54
N THR A 73 -4.46 -15.58 6.66
CA THR A 73 -5.19 -15.29 7.91
C THR A 73 -6.23 -16.36 8.26
N GLY A 74 -6.79 -17.06 7.27
CA GLY A 74 -7.85 -18.03 7.50
C GLY A 74 -9.17 -17.35 7.91
N ALA A 75 -10.20 -18.16 8.19
CA ALA A 75 -11.54 -17.64 8.52
C ALA A 75 -11.60 -16.88 9.85
N GLU A 76 -10.66 -17.15 10.74
CA GLU A 76 -10.53 -16.56 12.07
C GLU A 76 -9.92 -15.15 12.05
N GLY A 77 -9.21 -14.77 10.99
CA GLY A 77 -8.62 -13.43 10.88
C GLY A 77 -9.55 -12.42 10.24
N GLU A 78 -9.09 -11.18 10.09
CA GLU A 78 -9.89 -10.06 9.57
C GLU A 78 -9.07 -9.23 8.60
N ILE A 79 -9.67 -8.78 7.49
CA ILE A 79 -9.03 -7.84 6.58
C ILE A 79 -9.96 -6.65 6.36
N GLN A 80 -9.49 -5.47 6.75
CA GLN A 80 -10.16 -4.20 6.51
C GLN A 80 -9.38 -3.41 5.45
N GLY A 81 -9.99 -3.21 4.29
CA GLY A 81 -9.45 -2.32 3.26
C GLY A 81 -9.98 -0.89 3.41
N LEU A 82 -9.14 0.10 3.14
CA LEU A 82 -9.52 1.51 3.00
C LEU A 82 -9.18 1.97 1.58
N ASP A 83 -10.15 2.57 0.89
CA ASP A 83 -9.92 3.12 -0.45
C ASP A 83 -10.84 4.32 -0.71
N ILE A 84 -10.52 5.16 -1.70
CA ILE A 84 -11.35 6.31 -2.13
C ILE A 84 -11.96 6.10 -3.52
N GLY A 85 -11.45 5.13 -4.28
CA GLY A 85 -11.92 4.79 -5.62
C GLY A 85 -13.17 3.94 -5.56
N GLN A 86 -14.34 4.54 -5.78
CA GLN A 86 -15.62 3.81 -5.76
C GLN A 86 -15.65 2.61 -6.73
N GLU A 87 -15.05 2.75 -7.92
CA GLU A 87 -14.95 1.66 -8.89
C GLU A 87 -14.03 0.53 -8.40
N MET A 88 -12.92 0.87 -7.74
CA MET A 88 -12.00 -0.11 -7.14
C MET A 88 -12.70 -0.86 -6.00
N MET A 89 -13.41 -0.14 -5.13
CA MET A 89 -14.22 -0.75 -4.08
C MET A 89 -15.33 -1.66 -4.63
N ALA A 90 -15.95 -1.32 -5.77
CA ALA A 90 -16.92 -2.21 -6.40
C ALA A 90 -16.25 -3.51 -6.86
N ARG A 91 -15.03 -3.45 -7.41
CA ARG A 91 -14.24 -4.63 -7.75
C ARG A 91 -13.84 -5.43 -6.50
N PHE A 92 -13.41 -4.74 -5.44
CA PHE A 92 -13.11 -5.36 -4.15
C PHE A 92 -14.28 -6.20 -3.65
N ARG A 93 -15.49 -5.63 -3.64
CA ARG A 93 -16.69 -6.35 -3.21
C ARG A 93 -17.03 -7.51 -4.14
N ALA A 94 -16.84 -7.36 -5.45
CA ALA A 94 -17.04 -8.47 -6.39
C ALA A 94 -16.02 -9.61 -6.19
N GLN A 95 -14.77 -9.27 -5.83
CA GLN A 95 -13.67 -10.23 -5.71
C GLN A 95 -13.62 -10.93 -4.35
N CYS A 96 -13.89 -10.20 -3.27
CA CYS A 96 -13.75 -10.71 -1.91
C CYS A 96 -15.09 -10.75 -1.13
N GLY A 97 -16.22 -10.36 -1.72
CA GLY A 97 -17.52 -10.27 -1.04
C GLY A 97 -18.16 -11.60 -0.63
N SER A 98 -17.59 -12.74 -1.03
CA SER A 98 -17.98 -14.05 -0.50
C SER A 98 -17.28 -14.40 0.82
N TYR A 99 -16.40 -13.54 1.34
CA TYR A 99 -15.71 -13.74 2.62
C TYR A 99 -16.28 -12.77 3.66
N ASP A 100 -16.89 -13.30 4.71
CA ASP A 100 -17.51 -12.49 5.78
C ASP A 100 -16.49 -11.63 6.56
N ASN A 101 -15.22 -12.03 6.52
CA ASN A 101 -14.12 -11.42 7.26
C ASN A 101 -13.18 -10.56 6.38
N VAL A 102 -13.64 -10.16 5.18
CA VAL A 102 -12.90 -9.26 4.29
C VAL A 102 -13.82 -8.11 3.87
N GLN A 103 -13.52 -6.89 4.30
CA GLN A 103 -14.37 -5.72 4.09
C GLN A 103 -13.60 -4.54 3.51
N VAL A 104 -14.31 -3.59 2.90
CA VAL A 104 -13.72 -2.35 2.39
C VAL A 104 -14.59 -1.14 2.75
N ALA A 105 -13.96 -0.09 3.25
CA ALA A 105 -14.61 1.17 3.61
C ALA A 105 -14.09 2.31 2.72
N HIS A 106 -14.99 3.25 2.40
CA HIS A 106 -14.62 4.45 1.68
C HIS A 106 -13.98 5.44 2.66
N HIS A 107 -12.65 5.46 2.75
CA HIS A 107 -11.93 6.31 3.69
C HIS A 107 -10.59 6.76 3.10
N PRO A 108 -10.32 8.08 3.06
CA PRO A 108 -8.99 8.57 2.68
C PRO A 108 -7.94 8.14 3.71
N ILE A 109 -6.91 7.44 3.23
CA ILE A 109 -5.87 6.89 4.10
C ILE A 109 -5.01 7.94 4.83
N ASP A 110 -5.08 9.20 4.40
CA ASP A 110 -4.43 10.35 5.01
C ASP A 110 -5.36 11.18 5.92
N GLU A 111 -6.59 10.72 6.15
CA GLU A 111 -7.51 11.27 7.16
C GLU A 111 -7.50 10.44 8.44
N ASP A 112 -7.87 11.06 9.56
CA ASP A 112 -7.84 10.43 10.88
C ASP A 112 -8.58 9.08 10.86
N TYR A 113 -7.88 7.99 11.20
CA TYR A 113 -8.46 6.66 11.30
C TYR A 113 -8.21 6.09 12.70
N ARG A 114 -9.28 5.65 13.36
CA ARG A 114 -9.26 5.15 14.75
C ARG A 114 -10.08 3.87 14.84
N PRO A 115 -9.48 2.71 14.60
CA PRO A 115 -10.19 1.45 14.76
C PRO A 115 -10.44 1.18 16.24
N GLU A 116 -11.60 0.61 16.57
CA GLU A 116 -11.94 0.23 17.96
C GLU A 116 -11.01 -0.85 18.48
N THR A 117 -10.65 -1.80 17.61
CA THR A 117 -9.70 -2.87 17.92
C THR A 117 -8.44 -2.68 17.07
N PRO A 118 -7.22 -2.72 17.66
CA PRO A 118 -5.98 -2.60 16.91
C PRO A 118 -5.71 -3.78 15.97
N PHE A 119 -4.95 -3.54 14.91
CA PHE A 119 -4.54 -4.53 13.92
C PHE A 119 -3.17 -5.14 14.28
N ASP A 120 -2.95 -6.39 13.85
CA ASP A 120 -1.66 -7.07 13.93
C ASP A 120 -0.70 -6.54 12.87
N LYS A 121 -1.23 -6.27 11.67
CA LYS A 121 -0.46 -5.81 10.51
C LYS A 121 -1.17 -4.68 9.79
N VAL A 122 -0.40 -3.75 9.25
CA VAL A 122 -0.86 -2.74 8.29
C VAL A 122 -0.06 -2.94 7.01
N PHE A 123 -0.73 -2.88 5.87
CA PHE A 123 -0.12 -3.05 4.56
C PHE A 123 -0.48 -1.88 3.65
N ILE A 124 0.48 -1.45 2.82
CA ILE A 124 0.27 -0.50 1.74
C ILE A 124 1.12 -0.95 0.54
N SER A 125 0.52 -0.96 -0.65
CA SER A 125 1.14 -1.51 -1.86
C SER A 125 1.00 -0.57 -3.04
N PHE A 126 2.10 0.04 -3.50
CA PHE A 126 2.15 0.95 -4.66
C PHE A 126 1.18 2.13 -4.59
N VAL A 127 1.05 2.73 -3.41
CA VAL A 127 0.17 3.89 -3.16
C VAL A 127 0.96 5.06 -2.61
N LEU A 128 1.91 4.81 -1.71
CA LEU A 128 2.59 5.84 -0.92
C LEU A 128 3.46 6.75 -1.79
N HIS A 129 4.05 6.22 -2.87
CA HIS A 129 4.80 7.00 -3.87
C HIS A 129 3.94 8.06 -4.57
N GLY A 130 2.64 7.80 -4.73
CA GLY A 130 1.71 8.69 -5.41
C GLY A 130 1.16 9.82 -4.56
N LEU A 131 1.54 9.90 -3.28
CA LEU A 131 1.07 10.92 -2.34
C LEU A 131 2.11 12.03 -2.15
N PRO A 132 1.70 13.28 -1.88
CA PRO A 132 2.62 14.32 -1.45
C PRO A 132 3.14 14.05 -0.03
N GLN A 133 4.33 14.58 0.30
CA GLN A 133 5.00 14.31 1.58
C GLN A 133 4.11 14.56 2.83
N PRO A 134 3.32 15.64 2.93
CA PRO A 134 2.43 15.84 4.07
C PRO A 134 1.40 14.71 4.25
N SER A 135 0.84 14.18 3.16
CA SER A 135 -0.11 13.05 3.24
C SER A 135 0.60 11.75 3.61
N ARG A 136 1.84 11.52 3.14
CA ARG A 136 2.64 10.36 3.58
C ARG A 136 2.83 10.35 5.09
N LEU A 137 3.16 11.49 5.70
CA LEU A 137 3.32 11.59 7.15
C LEU A 137 2.03 11.26 7.90
N LYS A 138 0.88 11.68 7.39
CA LYS A 138 -0.43 11.32 7.97
C LYS A 138 -0.71 9.82 7.84
N VAL A 139 -0.40 9.21 6.69
CA VAL A 139 -0.52 7.77 6.48
C VAL A 139 0.35 6.99 7.48
N LEU A 140 1.61 7.42 7.68
CA LEU A 140 2.49 6.80 8.69
C LEU A 140 1.90 6.89 10.10
N ALA A 141 1.37 8.07 10.49
CA ALA A 141 0.75 8.27 11.78
C ALA A 141 -0.52 7.41 11.98
N ASN A 142 -1.34 7.27 10.93
CA ASN A 142 -2.52 6.41 10.94
C ASN A 142 -2.14 4.93 11.04
N ALA A 143 -1.14 4.47 10.29
CA ALA A 143 -0.63 3.10 10.37
C ALA A 143 -0.11 2.80 11.78
N HIS A 144 0.67 3.71 12.36
CA HIS A 144 1.20 3.57 13.72
C HIS A 144 0.06 3.45 14.74
N ARG A 145 -0.96 4.30 14.64
CA ARG A 145 -2.09 4.30 15.57
C ARG A 145 -2.96 3.05 15.45
N ALA A 146 -3.17 2.57 14.23
CA ALA A 146 -4.02 1.41 13.95
C ALA A 146 -3.40 0.10 14.46
N LEU A 147 -2.08 0.02 14.58
CA LEU A 147 -1.38 -1.18 15.05
C LEU A 147 -1.45 -1.36 16.57
N ARG A 148 -1.56 -2.62 17.02
CA ARG A 148 -1.24 -2.97 18.41
C ARG A 148 0.26 -2.79 18.70
N PRO A 149 0.68 -2.71 19.97
CA PRO A 149 2.09 -2.83 20.33
C PRO A 149 2.73 -4.09 19.72
N GLY A 150 3.93 -3.94 19.13
CA GLY A 150 4.64 -5.01 18.42
C GLY A 150 4.03 -5.42 17.08
N GLY A 151 2.95 -4.77 16.62
CA GLY A 151 2.41 -4.97 15.27
C GLY A 151 3.32 -4.42 14.18
N THR A 152 3.19 -4.93 12.95
CA THR A 152 4.10 -4.59 11.84
C THR A 152 3.42 -3.81 10.72
N PHE A 153 4.09 -2.76 10.26
CA PHE A 153 3.74 -2.03 9.06
C PHE A 153 4.59 -2.49 7.87
N HIS A 154 3.94 -2.82 6.78
CA HIS A 154 4.55 -3.33 5.56
C HIS A 154 4.30 -2.37 4.40
N VAL A 155 5.39 -1.87 3.80
CA VAL A 155 5.35 -0.95 2.65
C VAL A 155 5.93 -1.67 1.45
N LEU A 156 5.07 -2.05 0.50
CA LEU A 156 5.49 -2.57 -0.80
C LEU A 156 5.44 -1.43 -1.82
N ASP A 157 6.59 -0.88 -2.17
CA ASP A 157 6.64 0.25 -3.09
C ASP A 157 8.03 0.36 -3.77
N PHE A 158 8.30 1.45 -4.48
CA PHE A 158 9.60 1.69 -5.09
C PHE A 158 10.76 1.68 -4.08
N GLY A 159 11.94 1.25 -4.51
CA GLY A 159 13.15 1.30 -3.70
C GLY A 159 13.74 2.71 -3.61
N GLU A 160 14.52 2.95 -2.56
CA GLU A 160 15.25 4.22 -2.38
C GLU A 160 16.38 4.34 -3.42
N MET A 161 16.31 5.38 -4.23
CA MET A 161 17.33 5.72 -5.22
C MET A 161 17.08 7.12 -5.79
N ASP A 162 18.07 7.65 -6.50
CA ASP A 162 17.90 8.82 -7.36
C ASP A 162 17.65 8.37 -8.81
N PRO A 163 16.41 8.47 -9.35
CA PRO A 163 16.09 8.01 -10.69
C PRO A 163 16.89 8.74 -11.77
N ASP A 164 17.31 9.98 -11.51
CA ASP A 164 18.09 10.79 -12.46
C ASP A 164 19.51 10.27 -12.67
N ARG A 165 20.00 9.43 -11.75
CA ARG A 165 21.31 8.75 -11.83
C ARG A 165 21.22 7.33 -12.39
N ARG A 166 20.03 6.85 -12.76
CA ARG A 166 19.84 5.51 -13.34
C ARG A 166 19.99 5.52 -14.86
N ALA A 167 20.10 4.32 -15.45
CA ALA A 167 20.14 4.14 -16.89
C ALA A 167 18.92 4.79 -17.58
N LEU A 168 19.13 5.24 -18.82
CA LEU A 168 18.13 6.01 -19.60
C LEU A 168 16.71 5.40 -19.59
N PRO A 169 16.51 4.08 -19.70
CA PRO A 169 15.15 3.52 -19.69
C PRO A 169 14.40 3.74 -18.37
N ILE A 170 15.08 3.56 -17.23
CA ILE A 170 14.50 3.75 -15.89
C ILE A 170 14.22 5.24 -15.66
N ARG A 171 15.17 6.10 -16.01
CA ARG A 171 14.99 7.56 -15.90
C ARG A 171 13.81 8.04 -16.75
N TRP A 172 13.69 7.55 -17.98
CA TRP A 172 12.59 7.89 -18.88
C TRP A 172 11.24 7.44 -18.32
N PHE A 173 11.16 6.21 -17.81
CA PHE A 173 9.95 5.68 -17.19
C PHE A 173 9.46 6.57 -16.04
N PHE A 174 10.31 6.88 -15.05
CA PHE A 174 9.89 7.71 -13.92
C PHE A 174 9.59 9.15 -14.29
N LYS A 175 10.27 9.69 -15.30
CA LYS A 175 10.06 11.07 -15.75
C LYS A 175 8.74 11.26 -16.51
N TYR A 176 8.31 10.26 -17.29
CA TYR A 176 7.19 10.43 -18.22
C TYR A 176 5.96 9.57 -17.87
N VAL A 177 6.15 8.39 -17.28
CA VAL A 177 5.06 7.45 -16.95
C VAL A 177 4.57 7.65 -15.52
N GLU A 178 5.46 7.88 -14.57
CA GLU A 178 5.10 8.14 -13.17
C GLU A 178 4.78 9.61 -12.89
N CYS A 179 4.35 9.90 -11.66
CA CYS A 179 4.12 11.26 -11.19
C CYS A 179 5.37 11.83 -10.47
N PRO A 180 5.50 13.18 -10.34
CA PRO A 180 6.61 13.79 -9.62
C PRO A 180 6.76 13.30 -8.18
N TYR A 181 5.64 12.93 -7.54
CA TYR A 181 5.63 12.36 -6.19
C TYR A 181 6.43 11.06 -6.11
N ALA A 182 6.41 10.21 -7.14
CA ALA A 182 7.17 8.97 -7.14
C ALA A 182 8.68 9.22 -7.09
N THR A 183 9.17 10.20 -7.85
CA THR A 183 10.59 10.58 -7.82
C THR A 183 10.99 11.17 -6.47
N ASP A 184 10.13 12.02 -5.88
CA ASP A 184 10.35 12.53 -4.52
C ASP A 184 10.38 11.39 -3.49
N TYR A 185 9.45 10.42 -3.59
CA TYR A 185 9.36 9.25 -2.71
C TYR A 185 10.66 8.44 -2.70
N MET A 186 11.22 8.16 -3.89
CA MET A 186 12.44 7.36 -4.05
C MET A 186 13.67 8.03 -3.45
N ARG A 187 13.68 9.37 -3.34
CA ARG A 187 14.79 10.13 -2.75
C ARG A 187 14.72 10.27 -1.23
N ARG A 188 13.62 9.84 -0.59
CA ARG A 188 13.45 9.94 0.86
C ARG A 188 14.21 8.82 1.56
N ASP A 189 14.70 9.13 2.76
CA ASP A 189 15.16 8.14 3.72
C ASP A 189 13.94 7.59 4.48
N TRP A 190 13.43 6.43 4.07
CA TRP A 190 12.25 5.85 4.70
C TRP A 190 12.54 5.28 6.08
N THR A 191 13.79 4.89 6.35
CA THR A 191 14.19 4.43 7.68
C THR A 191 14.05 5.58 8.68
N ALA A 192 14.54 6.76 8.33
CA ALA A 192 14.40 7.96 9.16
C ALA A 192 12.93 8.41 9.30
N LEU A 193 12.17 8.41 8.20
CA LEU A 193 10.74 8.81 8.24
C LEU A 193 9.89 7.86 9.08
N LEU A 194 10.11 6.55 8.97
CA LEU A 194 9.45 5.55 9.80
C LEU A 194 9.88 5.67 11.27
N GLY A 195 11.17 5.90 11.52
CA GLY A 195 11.70 6.19 12.86
C GLY A 195 10.99 7.37 13.52
N ALA A 196 10.88 8.49 12.82
CA ALA A 196 10.17 9.68 13.29
C ALA A 196 8.66 9.44 13.52
N ALA A 197 8.08 8.44 12.87
CA ALA A 197 6.68 8.03 13.03
C ALA A 197 6.46 6.96 14.10
N GLY A 198 7.49 6.58 14.88
CA GLY A 198 7.37 5.57 15.94
C GLY A 198 7.52 4.13 15.46
N PHE A 199 8.30 3.91 14.39
CA PHE A 199 8.60 2.58 13.90
C PHE A 199 10.09 2.25 13.94
N ARG A 200 10.41 0.98 14.14
CA ARG A 200 11.75 0.43 13.93
C ARG A 200 11.73 -0.46 12.69
N VAL A 201 12.53 -0.13 11.68
CA VAL A 201 12.69 -1.00 10.49
C VAL A 201 13.36 -2.30 10.92
N THR A 202 12.73 -3.43 10.61
CA THR A 202 13.21 -4.78 10.99
C THR A 202 13.58 -5.65 9.81
N GLY A 203 13.17 -5.28 8.60
CA GLY A 203 13.56 -6.01 7.40
C GLY A 203 13.28 -5.25 6.11
N GLU A 204 14.05 -5.57 5.08
CA GLU A 204 13.84 -5.12 3.72
C GLU A 204 14.03 -6.30 2.77
N LYS A 205 13.10 -6.47 1.83
CA LYS A 205 13.21 -7.46 0.76
C LYS A 205 13.16 -6.74 -0.60
N PRO A 206 14.29 -6.62 -1.31
CA PRO A 206 14.33 -5.98 -2.62
C PRO A 206 13.78 -6.90 -3.71
N TYR A 207 13.19 -6.28 -4.74
CA TYR A 207 12.70 -6.93 -5.95
C TYR A 207 13.22 -6.17 -7.17
N PHE A 208 13.35 -6.88 -8.30
CA PHE A 208 13.78 -6.29 -9.59
C PHE A 208 15.06 -5.43 -9.45
N TRP A 209 16.10 -6.01 -8.85
CA TRP A 209 17.37 -5.33 -8.54
C TRP A 209 17.23 -4.05 -7.69
N GLY A 210 16.22 -4.01 -6.81
CA GLY A 210 15.97 -2.89 -5.89
C GLY A 210 15.07 -1.80 -6.47
N LEU A 211 14.48 -1.99 -7.66
CA LEU A 211 13.50 -1.05 -8.20
C LEU A 211 12.24 -0.97 -7.34
N ALA A 212 11.80 -2.11 -6.81
CA ALA A 212 10.75 -2.20 -5.81
C ALA A 212 11.28 -2.93 -4.58
N ARG A 213 10.63 -2.73 -3.44
CA ARG A 213 10.99 -3.40 -2.18
C ARG A 213 9.76 -3.57 -1.30
N LEU A 214 9.79 -4.60 -0.47
CA LEU A 214 8.94 -4.72 0.71
C LEU A 214 9.76 -4.29 1.92
N LEU A 215 9.37 -3.19 2.55
CA LEU A 215 9.94 -2.72 3.81
C LEU A 215 9.02 -3.17 4.95
N THR A 216 9.61 -3.74 6.00
CA THR A 216 8.90 -4.16 7.22
C THR A 216 9.39 -3.32 8.39
N ALA A 217 8.46 -2.72 9.11
CA ALA A 217 8.74 -1.91 10.28
C ALA A 217 7.82 -2.28 11.44
N GLU A 218 8.38 -2.46 12.62
CA GLU A 218 7.66 -2.80 13.84
C GLU A 218 7.29 -1.53 14.60
N LYS A 219 6.06 -1.46 15.11
CA LYS A 219 5.63 -0.36 15.98
C LYS A 219 6.40 -0.43 17.30
N ILE A 220 7.10 0.66 17.62
CA ILE A 220 7.73 0.84 18.93
C ILE A 220 6.85 1.75 19.78
N GLU A 221 6.68 1.43 21.06
CA GLU A 221 6.08 2.38 21.97
C GLU A 221 7.00 3.60 22.09
N ALA A 222 6.42 4.81 22.12
CA ALA A 222 7.19 5.98 22.47
C ALA A 222 7.80 5.72 23.85
N PRO A 223 9.11 5.98 24.07
CA PRO A 223 9.69 5.82 25.39
C PRO A 223 8.84 6.59 26.40
N GLU A 224 8.42 5.92 27.48
CA GLU A 224 7.74 6.57 28.59
C GLU A 224 8.62 7.75 29.05
N ALA A 225 8.04 8.96 29.01
CA ALA A 225 8.69 10.20 29.42
C ALA A 225 8.68 10.36 30.94
#